data_AF-A0A3D2IXF5-F1
#
_entry.id   AF-A0A3D2IXF5-F1
#
_cell.length_a   1.000
_cell.length_b   1.000
_cell.length_c   1.000
_cell.angle_alpha   90.00
_cell.angle_beta   90.00
_cell.angle_gamma   90.00
#
_symmetry.space_group_name_H-M   'P 1'
#
loop_
_entity.id
_entity.type
_entity.pdbx_description
1 polymer ?
#
loop_
_entity_poly.entity_id
_entity_poly.type
_entity_poly.pdbx_seq_one_letter_code
_entity_poly.pdbx_strand_id
1 'polypeptide(L)'
;MQKKFQQISIASIQSTNNKPVKARVLATSGMLAAAMIMTGCSPTEATQDDAANNASGETQDVNLLNVSYDVSRDFYRDYNELFSTEYLRTHPDSEVKVNQSHGGSSKQALSVANGLQADVVTFNQETDMNLLVEKGLVAADWQQALPNNAVPYTSTMVLLVRAGNPKNIKDWSDLARNDIDVVIPNPKTSGTARYAFLGAYGYGLHQFKENSNENPVKTNDFIKKLLANVVTYDNGARAATTSFTQRGLGDVLITTENEAHLTAQQFAKGQVNIVYPSYSIVIANPVAVVTAVTDKGGKTAAANAYLKGLWDTPAQELMAEMYMRPSNPQVLAAHKATLPDIETFEPVAVFGSWEQIMDTFFVDGGRFDQLARVK
;
A
#
# COMPACT_ATOMS: atom_id res chain seq x y z
N MET A 1 40.12 -25.56 30.83
CA MET A 1 41.15 -24.54 30.53
C MET A 1 40.48 -23.19 30.40
N GLN A 2 40.78 -22.28 31.33
CA GLN A 2 40.24 -20.92 31.43
C GLN A 2 40.85 -19.99 30.36
N LYS A 3 40.05 -19.08 29.77
CA LYS A 3 40.50 -17.79 29.22
C LYS A 3 39.38 -16.77 29.47
N LYS A 4 39.45 -16.02 30.57
CA LYS A 4 40.01 -14.65 30.72
C LYS A 4 39.23 -13.58 29.95
N PHE A 5 38.36 -12.91 30.70
CA PHE A 5 37.86 -11.56 30.49
C PHE A 5 39.01 -10.54 30.50
N GLN A 6 38.92 -9.52 29.64
CA GLN A 6 39.59 -8.25 29.88
C GLN A 6 38.69 -7.10 29.43
N GLN A 7 38.30 -6.27 30.41
CA GLN A 7 37.70 -4.96 30.24
C GLN A 7 38.72 -4.00 29.62
N ILE A 8 38.25 -3.12 28.74
CA ILE A 8 38.92 -1.85 28.44
C ILE A 8 37.87 -0.76 28.66
N SER A 9 38.22 0.21 29.50
CA SER A 9 37.49 1.46 29.72
C SER A 9 38.46 2.63 29.49
N ILE A 10 37.84 3.80 29.29
CA ILE A 10 38.41 5.17 29.26
C ILE A 10 38.85 5.66 27.88
N ALA A 11 38.10 6.60 27.31
CA ALA A 11 38.50 8.02 27.32
C ALA A 11 37.43 8.93 26.71
N SER A 12 36.98 9.89 27.52
CA SER A 12 36.24 11.09 27.17
C SER A 12 37.10 12.07 26.36
N ILE A 13 36.56 12.61 25.27
CA ILE A 13 37.08 13.84 24.62
C ILE A 13 35.92 14.80 24.40
N GLN A 14 36.00 15.96 25.05
CA GLN A 14 35.19 17.14 24.78
C GLN A 14 36.01 18.18 24.00
N SER A 15 35.28 19.04 23.27
CA SER A 15 35.63 20.38 22.76
C SER A 15 36.37 20.38 21.39
N THR A 16 35.86 21.03 20.34
CA THR A 16 35.75 22.49 20.25
C THR A 16 34.88 22.93 19.05
N ASN A 17 34.19 24.07 19.22
CA ASN A 17 33.53 24.87 18.19
C ASN A 17 34.51 25.43 17.15
N ASN A 18 34.10 25.56 15.87
CA ASN A 18 34.19 26.84 15.14
C ASN A 18 33.50 26.85 13.75
N LYS A 19 32.42 27.64 13.69
CA LYS A 19 32.00 28.63 12.67
C LYS A 19 31.60 28.23 11.22
N PRO A 20 30.62 28.96 10.64
CA PRO A 20 29.97 28.65 9.36
C PRO A 20 30.69 29.25 8.15
N VAL A 21 30.65 28.54 7.01
CA VAL A 21 31.15 29.02 5.72
C VAL A 21 30.09 29.90 5.05
N LYS A 22 30.48 31.12 4.69
CA LYS A 22 29.66 32.14 4.01
C LYS A 22 29.53 31.87 2.51
N ALA A 23 28.36 32.25 2.00
CA ALA A 23 27.98 32.34 0.59
C ALA A 23 28.91 33.24 -0.25
N ARG A 24 29.08 32.86 -1.53
CA ARG A 24 29.68 33.72 -2.57
C ARG A 24 28.61 34.11 -3.57
N VAL A 25 28.31 35.40 -3.57
CA VAL A 25 27.59 36.14 -4.61
C VAL A 25 28.57 36.36 -5.77
N LEU A 26 28.15 36.09 -7.01
CA LEU A 26 28.73 36.72 -8.19
C LEU A 26 27.61 37.46 -8.93
N ALA A 27 27.74 38.78 -8.95
CA ALA A 27 27.00 39.67 -9.82
C ALA A 27 27.94 40.09 -10.96
N THR A 28 27.45 40.04 -12.20
CA THR A 28 27.99 40.83 -13.31
C THR A 28 26.81 41.32 -14.15
N SER A 29 26.63 42.63 -14.12
CA SER A 29 25.75 43.43 -14.96
C SER A 29 26.29 43.53 -16.40
N GLY A 30 25.40 43.68 -17.38
CA GLY A 30 25.75 44.03 -18.76
C GLY A 30 24.51 44.35 -19.61
N MET A 31 24.22 45.64 -19.75
CA MET A 31 23.10 46.30 -20.41
C MET A 31 22.93 46.07 -21.94
N LEU A 32 21.65 46.04 -22.36
CA LEU A 32 20.99 46.77 -23.47
C LEU A 32 21.53 46.70 -24.92
N ALA A 33 20.68 46.21 -25.84
CA ALA A 33 20.29 46.95 -27.06
C ALA A 33 19.05 46.32 -27.73
N ALA A 34 17.99 47.12 -27.86
CA ALA A 34 16.80 46.83 -28.66
C ALA A 34 17.01 47.35 -30.09
N ALA A 35 16.56 46.60 -31.09
CA ALA A 35 16.39 47.08 -32.46
C ALA A 35 15.09 46.52 -33.04
N MET A 36 14.11 47.41 -33.23
CA MET A 36 12.92 47.18 -34.03
C MET A 36 13.29 47.23 -35.52
N ILE A 37 12.76 46.31 -36.32
CA ILE A 37 12.62 46.50 -37.77
C ILE A 37 11.18 46.14 -38.14
N MET A 38 10.43 47.16 -38.55
CA MET A 38 9.15 47.07 -39.25
C MET A 38 9.42 47.15 -40.76
N THR A 39 8.86 46.22 -41.55
CA THR A 39 8.47 46.30 -42.98
C THR A 39 8.26 44.86 -43.47
N GLY A 40 7.20 44.46 -44.18
CA GLY A 40 6.04 45.14 -44.74
C GLY A 40 5.12 44.09 -45.38
N CYS A 41 3.84 44.44 -45.59
CA CYS A 41 2.89 43.64 -46.36
C CYS A 41 3.14 43.77 -47.86
N SER A 42 3.01 42.68 -48.60
CA SER A 42 2.36 42.65 -49.92
C SER A 42 1.85 41.23 -50.21
N PRO A 43 0.69 41.08 -50.89
CA PRO A 43 0.00 39.81 -51.05
C PRO A 43 0.53 39.06 -52.26
N THR A 44 0.56 37.73 -52.20
CA THR A 44 0.69 36.89 -53.38
C THR A 44 -0.28 35.73 -53.22
N GLU A 45 -1.40 35.82 -53.92
CA GLU A 45 -2.20 34.66 -54.30
C GLU A 45 -1.34 33.75 -55.17
N ALA A 46 -1.17 32.49 -54.77
CA ALA A 46 -0.99 31.39 -55.71
C ALA A 46 -1.19 30.04 -54.99
N THR A 47 -2.13 29.29 -55.55
CA THR A 47 -2.15 27.83 -55.69
C THR A 47 -2.30 26.99 -54.42
N GLN A 48 -3.56 26.64 -54.18
CA GLN A 48 -4.03 25.35 -53.68
C GLN A 48 -3.32 24.21 -54.43
N ASP A 49 -2.24 23.70 -53.86
CA ASP A 49 -1.75 22.36 -54.14
C ASP A 49 -2.34 21.44 -53.08
N ASP A 50 -3.26 20.58 -53.52
CA ASP A 50 -3.74 19.41 -52.78
C ASP A 50 -2.57 18.42 -52.61
N ALA A 51 -1.64 18.75 -51.71
CA ALA A 51 -0.69 17.80 -51.19
C ALA A 51 -1.45 16.88 -50.23
N ALA A 52 -1.74 15.68 -50.72
CA ALA A 52 -2.18 14.57 -49.90
C ALA A 52 -1.36 14.53 -48.61
N ASN A 53 -2.02 14.85 -47.49
CA ASN A 53 -1.51 14.56 -46.15
C ASN A 53 -1.34 13.05 -46.06
N ASN A 54 -0.15 12.57 -46.41
CA ASN A 54 0.40 11.39 -45.79
C ASN A 54 0.53 11.73 -44.31
N ALA A 55 -0.53 11.47 -43.56
CA ALA A 55 -0.49 11.38 -42.12
C ALA A 55 0.48 10.24 -41.79
N SER A 56 1.75 10.59 -41.65
CA SER A 56 2.65 9.84 -40.78
C SER A 56 1.95 9.80 -39.42
N GLY A 57 1.47 8.63 -39.03
CA GLY A 57 0.80 8.43 -37.74
C GLY A 57 1.70 8.91 -36.62
N GLU A 58 1.40 10.09 -36.08
CA GLU A 58 2.02 10.55 -34.85
C GLU A 58 1.44 9.70 -33.73
N THR A 59 2.29 8.86 -33.13
CA THR A 59 1.95 8.10 -31.93
C THR A 59 1.49 9.07 -30.84
N GLN A 60 0.26 8.93 -30.36
CA GLN A 60 -0.25 9.72 -29.26
C GLN A 60 0.35 9.22 -27.94
N ASP A 61 1.31 9.97 -27.40
CA ASP A 61 1.94 9.71 -26.10
C ASP A 61 1.01 10.13 -24.95
N VAL A 62 0.53 9.16 -24.18
CA VAL A 62 -0.30 9.38 -23.00
C VAL A 62 0.50 9.06 -21.73
N ASN A 63 0.73 10.08 -20.90
CA ASN A 63 1.40 9.92 -19.62
C ASN A 63 0.38 9.84 -18.47
N LEU A 64 0.32 8.68 -17.81
CA LEU A 64 -0.50 8.46 -16.62
C LEU A 64 0.35 8.52 -15.35
N LEU A 65 -0.23 8.98 -14.24
CA LEU A 65 0.30 8.85 -12.89
C LEU A 65 -0.62 7.97 -12.05
N ASN A 66 -0.10 6.81 -11.63
CA ASN A 66 -0.71 5.97 -10.60
C ASN A 66 -0.18 6.36 -9.22
N VAL A 67 -1.07 6.81 -8.34
CA VAL A 67 -0.74 7.06 -6.93
C VAL A 67 -1.22 5.87 -6.08
N SER A 68 -0.27 5.19 -5.43
CA SER A 68 -0.50 3.90 -4.79
C SER A 68 0.16 3.78 -3.41
N TYR A 69 -0.05 2.66 -2.73
CA TYR A 69 0.47 2.38 -1.38
C TYR A 69 1.78 1.56 -1.40
N ASP A 70 2.64 1.69 -0.39
CA ASP A 70 4.02 1.16 -0.39
C ASP A 70 4.18 -0.31 -0.82
N VAL A 71 3.21 -1.16 -0.43
CA VAL A 71 3.31 -2.62 -0.59
C VAL A 71 2.94 -3.08 -2.02
N SER A 72 2.22 -2.28 -2.80
CA SER A 72 1.88 -2.58 -4.20
C SER A 72 2.94 -2.15 -5.21
N ARG A 73 4.03 -1.51 -4.77
CA ARG A 73 5.05 -0.93 -5.65
C ARG A 73 5.62 -1.91 -6.66
N ASP A 74 5.99 -3.10 -6.20
CA ASP A 74 6.65 -4.07 -7.06
C ASP A 74 5.63 -4.65 -8.07
N PHE A 75 4.37 -4.83 -7.66
CA PHE A 75 3.27 -5.21 -8.55
C PHE A 75 3.03 -4.16 -9.63
N TYR A 76 2.87 -2.89 -9.25
CA TYR A 76 2.60 -1.84 -10.25
C TYR A 76 3.78 -1.57 -11.17
N ARG A 77 5.02 -1.78 -10.74
CA ARG A 77 6.18 -1.75 -11.66
C ARG A 77 5.98 -2.74 -12.81
N ASP A 78 5.67 -3.99 -12.50
CA ASP A 78 5.59 -5.07 -13.49
C ASP A 78 4.26 -4.99 -14.27
N TYR A 79 3.16 -4.59 -13.62
CA TYR A 79 1.87 -4.35 -14.27
C TYR A 79 1.93 -3.18 -15.25
N ASN A 80 2.67 -2.10 -14.94
CA ASN A 80 2.80 -0.97 -15.85
C ASN A 80 3.45 -1.39 -17.18
N GLU A 81 4.49 -2.22 -17.13
CA GLU A 81 5.15 -2.76 -18.32
C GLU A 81 4.22 -3.69 -19.10
N LEU A 82 3.54 -4.59 -18.40
CA LEU A 82 2.55 -5.50 -18.97
C LEU A 82 1.42 -4.74 -19.69
N PHE A 83 0.82 -3.76 -19.01
CA PHE A 83 -0.24 -2.94 -19.58
C PHE A 83 0.23 -2.13 -20.78
N SER A 84 1.37 -1.44 -20.67
CA SER A 84 1.85 -0.55 -21.74
C SER A 84 2.15 -1.33 -23.02
N THR A 85 2.72 -2.53 -22.88
CA THR A 85 2.99 -3.46 -24.00
C THR A 85 1.70 -3.90 -24.68
N GLU A 86 0.71 -4.33 -23.90
CA GLU A 86 -0.58 -4.79 -24.42
C GLU A 86 -1.42 -3.66 -25.02
N TYR A 87 -1.36 -2.48 -24.42
CA TYR A 87 -2.05 -1.29 -24.91
C TYR A 87 -1.52 -0.88 -26.29
N LEU A 88 -0.20 -0.79 -26.46
CA LEU A 88 0.42 -0.47 -27.75
C LEU A 88 0.10 -1.53 -28.81
N ARG A 89 0.06 -2.81 -28.43
CA ARG A 89 -0.31 -3.90 -29.35
C ARG A 89 -1.73 -3.76 -29.89
N THR A 90 -2.66 -3.26 -29.07
CA THR A 90 -4.07 -3.08 -29.43
C THR A 90 -4.40 -1.69 -29.98
N HIS A 91 -3.52 -0.71 -29.72
CA HIS A 91 -3.61 0.68 -30.16
C HIS A 91 -2.25 1.11 -30.74
N PRO A 92 -1.89 0.69 -31.97
CA PRO A 92 -0.54 0.88 -32.52
C PRO A 92 -0.12 2.36 -32.66
N ASP A 93 -1.09 3.27 -32.71
CA ASP A 93 -0.87 4.71 -32.81
C ASP A 93 -0.95 5.42 -31.44
N SER A 94 -0.95 4.69 -30.32
CA SER A 94 -1.03 5.27 -28.98
C SER A 94 -0.14 4.53 -27.97
N GLU A 95 0.84 5.24 -27.43
CA GLU A 95 1.73 4.72 -26.40
C GLU A 95 1.32 5.29 -25.05
N VAL A 96 1.08 4.41 -24.06
CA VAL A 96 0.81 4.83 -22.69
C VAL A 96 2.05 4.59 -21.84
N LYS A 97 2.50 5.63 -21.13
CA LYS A 97 3.56 5.55 -20.12
C LYS A 97 2.97 5.79 -18.74
N VAL A 98 3.16 4.84 -17.83
CA VAL A 98 2.61 4.92 -16.48
C VAL A 98 3.72 5.21 -15.47
N ASN A 99 3.68 6.40 -14.89
CA ASN A 99 4.49 6.80 -13.74
C ASN A 99 3.80 6.36 -12.45
N GLN A 100 4.58 6.18 -11.38
CA GLN A 100 4.05 5.70 -10.11
C GLN A 100 4.61 6.43 -8.88
N SER A 101 3.74 6.73 -7.92
CA SER A 101 4.07 7.31 -6.61
C SER A 101 3.62 6.36 -5.50
N HIS A 102 4.51 6.07 -4.55
CA HIS A 102 4.26 5.11 -3.45
C HIS A 102 4.56 5.73 -2.08
N GLY A 103 3.73 5.38 -1.10
CA GLY A 103 3.83 5.84 0.28
C GLY A 103 2.82 5.11 1.17
N GLY A 104 2.75 5.47 2.46
CA GLY A 104 1.61 5.07 3.28
C GLY A 104 0.30 5.55 2.63
N SER A 105 -0.69 4.67 2.49
CA SER A 105 -1.89 4.92 1.67
C SER A 105 -2.60 6.24 2.02
N SER A 106 -2.87 6.52 3.30
CA SER A 106 -3.50 7.79 3.69
C SER A 106 -2.64 9.03 3.41
N LYS A 107 -1.30 8.92 3.44
CA LYS A 107 -0.42 10.03 3.06
C LYS A 107 -0.50 10.29 1.55
N GLN A 108 -0.64 9.24 0.75
CA GLN A 108 -0.80 9.35 -0.70
C GLN A 108 -2.18 9.94 -1.05
N ALA A 109 -3.25 9.47 -0.41
CA ALA A 109 -4.59 10.05 -0.54
C ALA A 109 -4.61 11.54 -0.15
N LEU A 110 -3.97 11.92 0.97
CA LEU A 110 -3.80 13.32 1.35
C LEU A 110 -3.01 14.13 0.32
N SER A 111 -2.00 13.53 -0.32
CA SER A 111 -1.21 14.22 -1.35
C SER A 111 -2.07 14.53 -2.58
N VAL A 112 -2.90 13.58 -3.01
CA VAL A 112 -3.87 13.77 -4.10
C VAL A 112 -4.93 14.80 -3.73
N ALA A 113 -5.52 14.68 -2.54
CA ALA A 113 -6.49 15.64 -1.99
C ALA A 113 -5.93 17.08 -1.93
N ASN A 114 -4.62 17.23 -1.76
CA ASN A 114 -3.92 18.53 -1.68
C ASN A 114 -3.30 18.97 -3.02
N GLY A 115 -3.59 18.28 -4.13
CA GLY A 115 -3.30 18.78 -5.48
C GLY A 115 -2.30 17.95 -6.31
N LEU A 116 -1.79 16.82 -5.80
CA LEU A 116 -1.05 15.88 -6.66
C LEU A 116 -1.98 15.36 -7.76
N GLN A 117 -1.61 15.59 -9.01
CA GLN A 117 -2.42 15.28 -10.20
C GLN A 117 -2.32 13.79 -10.57
N ALA A 118 -2.86 12.93 -9.71
CA ALA A 118 -3.02 11.51 -10.01
C ALA A 118 -4.05 11.32 -11.12
N ASP A 119 -3.80 10.42 -12.07
CA ASP A 119 -4.79 9.99 -13.06
C ASP A 119 -5.63 8.83 -12.52
N VAL A 120 -4.96 7.94 -11.79
CA VAL A 120 -5.57 6.78 -11.14
C VAL A 120 -5.01 6.66 -9.73
N VAL A 121 -5.84 6.16 -8.83
CA VAL A 121 -5.47 5.84 -7.45
C VAL A 121 -5.70 4.37 -7.18
N THR A 122 -4.80 3.76 -6.43
CA THR A 122 -4.83 2.34 -6.11
C THR A 122 -4.43 2.16 -4.64
N PHE A 123 -5.42 2.08 -3.75
CA PHE A 123 -5.22 2.16 -2.30
C PHE A 123 -5.49 0.83 -1.60
N ASN A 124 -5.24 0.77 -0.29
CA ASN A 124 -5.43 -0.43 0.53
C ASN A 124 -6.51 -0.30 1.62
N GLN A 125 -7.32 0.76 1.55
CA GLN A 125 -8.46 0.98 2.44
C GLN A 125 -9.47 1.94 1.78
N GLU A 126 -10.74 1.76 2.10
CA GLU A 126 -11.86 2.52 1.53
C GLU A 126 -11.90 3.98 2.02
N THR A 127 -11.44 4.26 3.23
CA THR A 127 -11.39 5.63 3.80
C THR A 127 -10.58 6.60 2.96
N ASP A 128 -9.48 6.11 2.41
CA ASP A 128 -8.60 6.90 1.54
C ASP A 128 -9.31 7.25 0.23
N MET A 129 -10.20 6.37 -0.25
CA MET A 129 -11.05 6.65 -1.41
C MET A 129 -12.16 7.64 -1.06
N ASN A 130 -12.81 7.49 0.09
CA ASN A 130 -13.86 8.40 0.56
C ASN A 130 -13.36 9.83 0.69
N LEU A 131 -12.13 10.03 1.18
CA LEU A 131 -11.48 11.35 1.20
C LEU A 131 -11.44 12.00 -0.19
N LEU A 132 -11.14 11.23 -1.23
CA LEU A 132 -11.07 11.75 -2.61
C LEU A 132 -12.46 12.02 -3.19
N VAL A 133 -13.46 11.21 -2.82
CA VAL A 133 -14.87 11.45 -3.15
C VAL A 133 -15.36 12.75 -2.51
N GLU A 134 -15.09 12.97 -1.23
CA GLU A 134 -15.45 14.21 -0.50
C GLU A 134 -14.82 15.46 -1.13
N LYS A 135 -13.62 15.32 -1.70
CA LYS A 135 -12.93 16.39 -2.44
C LYS A 135 -13.45 16.58 -3.87
N GLY A 136 -14.37 15.75 -4.33
CA GLY A 136 -14.89 15.75 -5.69
C GLY A 136 -13.86 15.34 -6.74
N LEU A 137 -12.81 14.61 -6.33
CA LEU A 137 -11.72 14.16 -7.21
C LEU A 137 -12.04 12.80 -7.84
N VAL A 138 -12.76 11.95 -7.11
CA VAL A 138 -13.25 10.64 -7.53
C VAL A 138 -14.78 10.67 -7.49
N ALA A 139 -15.42 9.96 -8.43
CA ALA A 139 -16.89 9.88 -8.50
C ALA A 139 -17.47 9.18 -7.26
N ALA A 140 -18.65 9.62 -6.78
CA ALA A 140 -19.26 9.06 -5.57
C ALA A 140 -19.66 7.57 -5.71
N ASP A 141 -19.91 7.13 -6.94
CA ASP A 141 -20.28 5.77 -7.31
C ASP A 141 -19.09 4.93 -7.84
N TRP A 142 -17.85 5.33 -7.54
CA TRP A 142 -16.62 4.68 -8.03
C TRP A 142 -16.61 3.15 -7.83
N GLN A 143 -17.21 2.63 -6.76
CA GLN A 143 -17.30 1.19 -6.48
C GLN A 143 -18.03 0.45 -7.62
N GLN A 144 -18.96 1.10 -8.30
CA GLN A 144 -19.77 0.51 -9.37
C GLN A 144 -19.11 0.64 -10.74
N ALA A 145 -18.03 1.43 -10.85
CA ALA A 145 -17.37 1.71 -12.13
C ALA A 145 -16.56 0.51 -12.67
N LEU A 146 -16.17 -0.42 -11.79
CA LEU A 146 -15.35 -1.58 -12.09
C LEU A 146 -15.90 -2.83 -11.37
N PRO A 147 -15.56 -4.05 -11.83
CA PRO A 147 -16.03 -5.28 -11.19
C PRO A 147 -15.64 -5.37 -9.71
N ASN A 148 -16.37 -6.19 -8.96
CA ASN A 148 -16.01 -6.54 -7.58
C ASN A 148 -15.85 -5.31 -6.65
N ASN A 149 -16.76 -4.34 -6.78
CA ASN A 149 -16.71 -3.06 -6.04
C ASN A 149 -15.42 -2.28 -6.30
N ALA A 150 -14.89 -2.35 -7.53
CA ALA A 150 -13.59 -1.82 -7.92
C ALA A 150 -12.40 -2.36 -7.11
N VAL A 151 -12.46 -3.63 -6.71
CA VAL A 151 -11.40 -4.35 -6.00
C VAL A 151 -10.84 -5.49 -6.88
N PRO A 152 -9.69 -5.28 -7.56
CA PRO A 152 -9.12 -6.29 -8.46
C PRO A 152 -8.42 -7.43 -7.73
N TYR A 153 -7.99 -7.20 -6.49
CA TYR A 153 -7.38 -8.21 -5.62
C TYR A 153 -7.57 -7.86 -4.14
N THR A 154 -7.48 -8.90 -3.31
CA THR A 154 -7.50 -8.78 -1.86
C THR A 154 -6.19 -9.31 -1.25
N SER A 155 -6.05 -9.15 0.05
CA SER A 155 -5.09 -9.86 0.88
C SER A 155 -5.75 -10.19 2.22
N THR A 156 -4.98 -10.76 3.13
CA THR A 156 -5.41 -11.06 4.50
C THR A 156 -4.24 -10.97 5.46
N MET A 157 -4.52 -11.09 6.75
CA MET A 157 -3.49 -11.18 7.80
C MET A 157 -3.12 -12.63 8.07
N VAL A 158 -1.82 -12.88 8.15
CA VAL A 158 -1.23 -14.18 8.48
C VAL A 158 -0.18 -14.02 9.58
N LEU A 159 0.30 -15.15 10.09
CA LEU A 159 1.30 -15.20 11.14
C LEU A 159 2.62 -15.72 10.56
N LEU A 160 3.69 -14.93 10.66
CA LEU A 160 5.03 -15.34 10.26
C LEU A 160 5.80 -15.76 11.50
N VAL A 161 6.15 -17.04 11.61
CA VAL A 161 6.82 -17.64 12.78
C VAL A 161 8.26 -18.03 12.44
N ARG A 162 9.08 -18.25 13.47
CA ARG A 162 10.45 -18.77 13.29
C ARG A 162 10.44 -20.16 12.62
N ALA A 163 11.51 -20.48 11.89
CA ALA A 163 11.68 -21.77 11.23
C ALA A 163 11.44 -22.94 12.18
N GLY A 164 10.66 -23.92 11.72
CA GLY A 164 10.24 -25.09 12.49
C GLY A 164 9.10 -24.81 13.48
N ASN A 165 8.65 -23.56 13.62
CA ASN A 165 7.59 -23.13 14.54
C ASN A 165 7.80 -23.67 15.97
N PRO A 166 8.89 -23.30 16.67
CA PRO A 166 9.26 -23.89 17.96
C PRO A 166 8.23 -23.65 19.07
N LYS A 167 7.40 -22.62 18.92
CA LYS A 167 6.32 -22.28 19.85
C LYS A 167 4.99 -22.98 19.53
N ASN A 168 4.95 -23.74 18.43
CA ASN A 168 3.76 -24.47 17.95
C ASN A 168 2.53 -23.55 17.80
N ILE A 169 2.75 -22.36 17.22
CA ILE A 169 1.69 -21.38 16.94
C ILE A 169 0.89 -21.86 15.74
N LYS A 170 -0.44 -21.95 15.90
CA LYS A 170 -1.34 -22.43 14.84
C LYS A 170 -2.43 -21.41 14.53
N ASP A 171 -2.77 -20.55 15.47
CA ASP A 171 -3.87 -19.61 15.31
C ASP A 171 -3.70 -18.35 16.17
N TRP A 172 -4.59 -17.38 16.02
CA TRP A 172 -4.61 -16.15 16.81
C TRP A 172 -4.66 -16.39 18.32
N SER A 173 -5.39 -17.43 18.78
CA SER A 173 -5.51 -17.75 20.21
C SER A 173 -4.17 -18.09 20.87
N ASP A 174 -3.19 -18.61 20.12
CA ASP A 174 -1.84 -18.89 20.63
C ASP A 174 -1.08 -17.61 20.98
N LEU A 175 -1.37 -16.49 20.32
CA LEU A 175 -0.68 -15.22 20.53
C LEU A 175 -0.93 -14.60 21.92
N ALA A 176 -1.96 -15.08 22.63
CA ALA A 176 -2.31 -14.66 23.99
C ALA A 176 -1.69 -15.56 25.08
N ARG A 177 -0.84 -16.53 24.72
CA ARG A 177 -0.08 -17.35 25.68
C ARG A 177 1.07 -16.55 26.28
N ASN A 178 1.34 -16.72 27.57
CA ASN A 178 2.37 -15.95 28.29
C ASN A 178 3.82 -16.21 27.82
N ASP A 179 4.05 -17.22 26.98
CA ASP A 179 5.38 -17.60 26.50
C ASP A 179 5.65 -17.14 25.06
N ILE A 180 4.81 -16.25 24.51
CA ILE A 180 4.90 -15.77 23.13
C ILE A 180 5.25 -14.29 23.14
N ASP A 181 6.28 -13.93 22.39
CA ASP A 181 6.58 -12.54 22.07
C ASP A 181 6.06 -12.18 20.67
N VAL A 182 5.21 -11.15 20.57
CA VAL A 182 4.56 -10.74 19.33
C VAL A 182 5.20 -9.47 18.77
N VAL A 183 5.46 -9.47 17.46
CA VAL A 183 5.79 -8.27 16.69
C VAL A 183 4.58 -7.85 15.86
N ILE A 184 4.18 -6.59 16.00
CA ILE A 184 3.11 -5.98 15.21
C ILE A 184 3.46 -4.51 14.93
N PRO A 185 3.15 -3.97 13.74
CA PRO A 185 3.25 -2.53 13.52
C PRO A 185 2.24 -1.75 14.39
N ASN A 186 2.44 -0.44 14.55
CA ASN A 186 1.59 0.41 15.40
C ASN A 186 0.25 0.81 14.72
N PRO A 187 -0.93 0.43 15.27
CA PRO A 187 -2.24 0.77 14.69
C PRO A 187 -2.54 2.27 14.63
N LYS A 188 -1.87 3.08 15.46
CA LYS A 188 -2.00 4.54 15.44
C LYS A 188 -1.36 5.18 14.20
N THR A 189 -0.34 4.54 13.61
CA THR A 189 0.44 5.13 12.51
C THR A 189 0.34 4.37 11.20
N SER A 190 -0.16 3.13 11.19
CA SER A 190 -0.16 2.26 10.01
C SER A 190 -1.53 1.63 9.73
N GLY A 191 -2.03 1.75 8.50
CA GLY A 191 -3.25 1.08 8.05
C GLY A 191 -3.15 -0.45 8.14
N THR A 192 -2.01 -1.02 7.72
CA THR A 192 -1.73 -2.45 7.89
C THR A 192 -1.82 -2.90 9.35
N ALA A 193 -1.34 -2.07 10.29
CA ALA A 193 -1.46 -2.38 11.71
C ALA A 193 -2.91 -2.35 12.22
N ARG A 194 -3.76 -1.47 11.68
CA ARG A 194 -5.19 -1.46 11.98
C ARG A 194 -5.84 -2.76 11.55
N TYR A 195 -5.57 -3.23 10.33
CA TYR A 195 -6.04 -4.55 9.89
C TYR A 195 -5.50 -5.69 10.77
N ALA A 196 -4.25 -5.62 11.25
CA ALA A 196 -3.70 -6.65 12.11
C ALA A 196 -4.43 -6.71 13.46
N PHE A 197 -4.70 -5.55 14.06
CA PHE A 197 -5.52 -5.45 15.26
C PHE A 197 -6.96 -5.91 15.02
N LEU A 198 -7.62 -5.43 13.96
CA LEU A 198 -9.00 -5.79 13.63
C LEU A 198 -9.15 -7.27 13.28
N GLY A 199 -8.15 -7.88 12.64
CA GLY A 199 -8.11 -9.31 12.35
C GLY A 199 -8.10 -10.14 13.63
N ALA A 200 -7.23 -9.80 14.59
CA ALA A 200 -7.23 -10.44 15.90
C ALA A 200 -8.54 -10.19 16.67
N TYR A 201 -9.06 -8.96 16.64
CA TYR A 201 -10.30 -8.62 17.36
C TYR A 201 -11.51 -9.35 16.77
N GLY A 202 -11.63 -9.39 15.44
CA GLY A 202 -12.68 -10.10 14.72
C GLY A 202 -12.60 -11.61 14.91
N TYR A 203 -11.39 -12.17 14.97
CA TYR A 203 -11.18 -13.54 15.44
C TYR A 203 -11.75 -13.78 16.84
N GLY A 204 -11.45 -12.89 17.79
CA GLY A 204 -11.97 -13.02 19.15
C GLY A 204 -13.50 -12.99 19.19
N LEU A 205 -14.13 -12.05 18.48
CA LEU A 205 -15.59 -11.98 18.36
C LEU A 205 -16.17 -13.29 17.79
N HIS A 206 -15.59 -13.78 16.70
CA HIS A 206 -16.03 -15.02 16.06
C HIS A 206 -15.87 -16.25 16.98
N GLN A 207 -14.68 -16.41 17.56
CA GLN A 207 -14.32 -17.53 18.43
C GLN A 207 -15.17 -17.58 19.71
N PHE A 208 -15.48 -16.43 20.30
CA PHE A 208 -16.25 -16.33 21.54
C PHE A 208 -17.74 -16.11 21.33
N LYS A 209 -18.17 -15.98 20.06
CA LYS A 209 -19.57 -15.69 19.66
C LYS A 209 -20.09 -14.40 20.29
N GLU A 210 -19.26 -13.36 20.29
CA GLU A 210 -19.58 -12.02 20.80
C GLU A 210 -19.81 -11.04 19.64
N ASN A 211 -20.54 -9.95 19.90
CA ASN A 211 -20.82 -8.90 18.92
C ASN A 211 -19.99 -7.64 19.23
N SER A 212 -19.50 -6.97 18.19
CA SER A 212 -18.75 -5.71 18.27
C SER A 212 -19.57 -4.55 18.86
N ASN A 213 -20.89 -4.55 18.68
CA ASN A 213 -21.82 -3.52 19.15
C ASN A 213 -22.18 -3.66 20.65
N GLU A 214 -21.72 -4.72 21.31
CA GLU A 214 -21.93 -4.95 22.74
C GLU A 214 -20.66 -4.65 23.54
N ASN A 215 -20.55 -5.18 24.76
CA ASN A 215 -19.30 -5.19 25.52
C ASN A 215 -18.68 -6.61 25.46
N PRO A 216 -17.84 -6.92 24.45
CA PRO A 216 -17.33 -8.26 24.23
C PRO A 216 -16.19 -8.59 25.21
N VAL A 217 -16.55 -9.07 26.40
CA VAL A 217 -15.64 -9.27 27.53
C VAL A 217 -14.53 -10.27 27.19
N LYS A 218 -14.87 -11.42 26.59
CA LYS A 218 -13.87 -12.46 26.29
C LYS A 218 -12.91 -12.01 25.19
N THR A 219 -13.42 -11.32 24.19
CA THR A 219 -12.61 -10.72 23.12
C THR A 219 -11.66 -9.66 23.69
N ASN A 220 -12.17 -8.77 24.54
CA ASN A 220 -11.35 -7.75 25.19
C ASN A 220 -10.23 -8.37 26.05
N ASP A 221 -10.53 -9.44 26.80
CA ASP A 221 -9.53 -10.13 27.61
C ASP A 221 -8.49 -10.88 26.76
N PHE A 222 -8.90 -11.49 25.65
CA PHE A 222 -8.00 -12.08 24.67
C PHE A 222 -7.05 -11.03 24.09
N ILE A 223 -7.59 -9.91 23.62
CA ILE A 223 -6.79 -8.84 23.00
C ILE A 223 -5.85 -8.19 24.02
N LYS A 224 -6.27 -7.98 25.28
CA LYS A 224 -5.36 -7.50 26.33
C LYS A 224 -4.14 -8.41 26.51
N LYS A 225 -4.36 -9.74 26.54
CA LYS A 225 -3.26 -10.70 26.67
C LYS A 225 -2.34 -10.70 25.45
N LEU A 226 -2.91 -10.67 24.25
CA LEU A 226 -2.12 -10.53 23.01
C LEU A 226 -1.29 -9.25 23.02
N LEU A 227 -1.89 -8.11 23.36
CA LEU A 227 -1.19 -6.82 23.38
C LEU A 227 -0.14 -6.73 24.48
N ALA A 228 -0.33 -7.41 25.61
CA ALA A 228 0.68 -7.53 26.67
C ALA A 228 1.92 -8.33 26.23
N ASN A 229 1.77 -9.21 25.24
CA ASN A 229 2.86 -9.96 24.62
C ASN A 229 3.58 -9.20 23.49
N VAL A 230 3.13 -7.99 23.14
CA VAL A 230 3.75 -7.21 22.07
C VAL A 230 5.08 -6.61 22.56
N VAL A 231 6.19 -7.02 21.94
CA VAL A 231 7.53 -6.55 22.32
C VAL A 231 7.96 -5.26 21.63
N THR A 232 7.29 -4.89 20.54
CA THR A 232 7.54 -3.65 19.82
C THR A 232 6.32 -3.22 19.00
N TYR A 233 6.08 -1.91 18.95
CA TYR A 233 5.10 -1.25 18.07
C TYR A 233 5.84 -0.43 17.02
N ASP A 234 6.29 -1.10 15.97
CA ASP A 234 7.08 -0.45 14.92
C ASP A 234 6.24 0.52 14.07
N ASN A 235 6.86 1.57 13.54
CA ASN A 235 6.16 2.66 12.82
C ASN A 235 5.44 2.21 11.51
N GLY A 236 5.65 0.98 11.03
CA GLY A 236 4.99 0.43 9.84
C GLY A 236 5.39 -1.02 9.55
N ALA A 237 4.70 -1.66 8.60
CA ALA A 237 4.84 -3.10 8.32
C ALA A 237 6.28 -3.52 7.97
N ARG A 238 6.98 -2.80 7.07
CA ARG A 238 8.39 -3.10 6.72
C ARG A 238 9.35 -2.95 7.89
N ALA A 239 9.08 -2.00 8.79
CA ALA A 239 9.87 -1.83 10.01
C ALA A 239 9.64 -3.02 10.97
N ALA A 240 8.40 -3.47 11.13
CA ALA A 240 8.07 -4.68 11.89
C ALA A 240 8.74 -5.94 11.31
N THR A 241 8.72 -6.11 9.98
CA THR A 241 9.45 -7.18 9.29
C THR A 241 10.94 -7.14 9.59
N THR A 242 11.55 -5.95 9.59
CA THR A 242 12.98 -5.76 9.92
C THR A 242 13.27 -6.12 11.37
N SER A 243 12.44 -5.67 12.31
CA SER A 243 12.55 -6.03 13.73
C SER A 243 12.46 -7.54 13.95
N PHE A 244 11.51 -8.21 13.29
CA PHE A 244 11.36 -9.65 13.39
C PHE A 244 12.54 -10.39 12.75
N THR A 245 12.87 -10.11 11.50
CA THR A 245 13.83 -10.91 10.73
C THR A 245 15.29 -10.58 11.02
N GLN A 246 15.65 -9.29 11.01
CA GLN A 246 17.04 -8.85 11.11
C GLN A 246 17.47 -8.62 12.55
N ARG A 247 16.57 -8.11 13.41
CA ARG A 247 16.86 -7.87 14.83
C ARG A 247 16.50 -9.03 15.73
N GLY A 248 15.84 -10.06 15.19
CA GLY A 248 15.50 -11.27 15.94
C GLY A 248 14.48 -11.05 17.06
N LEU A 249 13.67 -9.99 17.00
CA LEU A 249 12.64 -9.73 18.01
C LEU A 249 11.43 -10.62 17.80
N GLY A 250 10.85 -11.13 18.89
CA GLY A 250 9.62 -11.90 18.89
C GLY A 250 9.70 -13.31 18.31
N ASP A 251 8.69 -14.10 18.66
CA ASP A 251 8.46 -15.47 18.17
C ASP A 251 7.60 -15.48 16.90
N VAL A 252 6.76 -14.46 16.74
CA VAL A 252 5.79 -14.32 15.65
C VAL A 252 5.58 -12.87 15.25
N LEU A 253 5.47 -12.65 13.94
CA LEU A 253 5.08 -11.39 13.33
C LEU A 253 3.68 -11.50 12.73
N ILE A 254 2.79 -10.57 13.08
CA ILE A 254 1.52 -10.40 12.38
C ILE A 254 1.75 -9.50 11.17
N THR A 255 1.50 -10.00 9.97
CA THR A 255 1.73 -9.26 8.72
C THR A 255 0.76 -9.69 7.61
N THR A 256 0.75 -8.95 6.50
CA THR A 256 -0.06 -9.32 5.34
C THR A 256 0.50 -10.56 4.65
N GLU A 257 -0.38 -11.35 4.03
CA GLU A 257 -0.01 -12.58 3.32
C GLU A 257 1.13 -12.36 2.32
N ASN A 258 1.05 -11.29 1.53
CA ASN A 258 2.05 -11.00 0.52
C ASN A 258 3.42 -10.63 1.13
N GLU A 259 3.44 -9.85 2.22
CA GLU A 259 4.67 -9.54 2.94
C GLU A 259 5.27 -10.77 3.62
N ALA A 260 4.44 -11.69 4.12
CA ALA A 260 4.89 -12.95 4.70
C ALA A 260 5.62 -13.82 3.66
N HIS A 261 5.04 -13.97 2.47
CA HIS A 261 5.66 -14.70 1.36
C HIS A 261 6.93 -14.03 0.85
N LEU A 262 6.92 -12.71 0.60
CA LEU A 262 8.12 -11.98 0.21
C LEU A 262 9.23 -12.11 1.25
N THR A 263 8.87 -12.06 2.54
CA THR A 263 9.82 -12.28 3.64
C THR A 263 10.38 -13.70 3.63
N ALA A 264 9.53 -14.71 3.50
CA ALA A 264 9.95 -16.10 3.46
C ALA A 264 10.81 -16.44 2.24
N GLN A 265 10.64 -15.75 1.11
CA GLN A 265 11.37 -16.04 -0.13
C GLN A 265 12.65 -15.21 -0.31
N GLN A 266 12.62 -13.94 0.08
CA GLN A 266 13.68 -12.98 -0.23
C GLN A 266 14.50 -12.55 0.99
N PHE A 267 13.84 -12.24 2.10
CA PHE A 267 14.51 -11.57 3.24
C PHE A 267 14.96 -12.53 4.34
N ALA A 268 14.29 -13.67 4.49
CA ALA A 268 14.49 -14.62 5.60
C ALA A 268 14.37 -16.07 5.12
N LYS A 269 14.89 -16.37 3.92
CA LYS A 269 14.78 -17.69 3.30
C LYS A 269 15.28 -18.80 4.21
N GLY A 270 14.39 -19.76 4.50
CA GLY A 270 14.67 -20.88 5.40
C GLY A 270 14.70 -20.54 6.90
N GLN A 271 14.40 -19.30 7.29
CA GLN A 271 14.45 -18.83 8.68
C GLN A 271 13.05 -18.63 9.29
N VAL A 272 12.00 -18.69 8.47
CA VAL A 272 10.61 -18.44 8.87
C VAL A 272 9.65 -19.43 8.21
N ASN A 273 8.48 -19.61 8.83
CA ASN A 273 7.34 -20.30 8.24
C ASN A 273 6.09 -19.42 8.32
N ILE A 274 5.18 -19.59 7.36
CA ILE A 274 3.89 -18.90 7.35
C ILE A 274 2.86 -19.84 8.00
N VAL A 275 2.11 -19.30 8.94
CA VAL A 275 0.95 -19.94 9.57
C VAL A 275 -0.29 -19.16 9.14
N TYR A 276 -1.20 -19.87 8.49
CA TYR A 276 -2.51 -19.35 8.12
C TYR A 276 -3.46 -19.58 9.31
N PRO A 277 -3.97 -18.52 9.95
CA PRO A 277 -4.93 -18.66 11.04
C PRO A 277 -6.25 -19.21 10.52
N SER A 278 -7.09 -19.70 11.43
CA SER A 278 -8.37 -20.32 11.06
C SER A 278 -9.39 -19.32 10.50
N TYR A 279 -9.31 -18.06 10.94
CA TYR A 279 -10.20 -16.98 10.55
C TYR A 279 -9.43 -15.66 10.52
N SER A 280 -9.60 -14.86 9.48
CA SER A 280 -8.86 -13.60 9.33
C SER A 280 -9.66 -12.50 8.64
N ILE A 281 -9.07 -11.31 8.58
CA ILE A 281 -9.71 -10.14 7.97
C ILE A 281 -9.41 -10.09 6.46
N VAL A 282 -10.39 -9.67 5.66
CA VAL A 282 -10.14 -9.28 4.26
C VAL A 282 -9.53 -7.88 4.22
N ILE A 283 -8.49 -7.73 3.40
CA ILE A 283 -7.90 -6.45 3.04
C ILE A 283 -8.25 -6.19 1.58
N ALA A 284 -9.27 -5.37 1.34
CA ALA A 284 -9.66 -4.93 0.01
C ALA A 284 -8.72 -3.81 -0.49
N ASN A 285 -8.26 -3.89 -1.74
CA ASN A 285 -7.39 -2.90 -2.36
C ASN A 285 -8.13 -2.17 -3.48
N PRO A 286 -8.93 -1.12 -3.15
CA PRO A 286 -9.77 -0.44 -4.12
C PRO A 286 -8.97 0.41 -5.10
N VAL A 287 -9.49 0.53 -6.33
CA VAL A 287 -8.92 1.36 -7.39
C VAL A 287 -9.97 2.32 -7.96
N ALA A 288 -9.55 3.51 -8.38
CA ALA A 288 -10.46 4.46 -9.04
C ALA A 288 -9.72 5.40 -10.00
N VAL A 289 -10.46 5.88 -11.00
CA VAL A 289 -10.02 6.99 -11.86
C VAL A 289 -10.27 8.32 -11.14
N VAL A 290 -9.30 9.23 -11.21
CA VAL A 290 -9.43 10.59 -10.68
C VAL A 290 -9.96 11.49 -11.79
N THR A 291 -11.28 11.43 -12.01
CA THR A 291 -11.94 12.09 -13.16
C THR A 291 -11.68 13.58 -13.22
N ALA A 292 -11.59 14.25 -12.07
CA ALA A 292 -11.27 15.68 -12.00
C ALA A 292 -9.91 16.07 -12.60
N VAL A 293 -8.98 15.11 -12.72
CA VAL A 293 -7.66 15.26 -13.36
C VAL A 293 -7.70 14.73 -14.78
N THR A 294 -8.22 13.52 -14.99
CA THR A 294 -8.16 12.86 -16.30
C THR A 294 -9.03 13.57 -17.35
N ASP A 295 -10.17 14.15 -16.96
CA ASP A 295 -11.05 14.85 -17.89
C ASP A 295 -10.39 16.13 -18.41
N LYS A 296 -9.71 16.88 -17.54
CA LYS A 296 -8.93 18.07 -17.92
C LYS A 296 -7.74 17.72 -18.80
N GLY A 297 -7.13 16.57 -18.56
CA GLY A 297 -5.98 16.08 -19.32
C GLY A 297 -6.34 15.35 -20.62
N GLY A 298 -7.61 15.06 -20.88
CA GLY A 298 -8.03 14.21 -21.99
C GLY A 298 -7.54 12.75 -21.86
N LYS A 299 -7.27 12.28 -20.64
CA LYS A 299 -6.65 10.96 -20.35
C LYS A 299 -7.63 9.91 -19.85
N THR A 300 -8.91 10.25 -19.71
CA THR A 300 -9.94 9.39 -19.10
C THR A 300 -10.08 8.04 -19.79
N ALA A 301 -9.95 7.98 -21.11
CA ALA A 301 -10.02 6.70 -21.85
C ALA A 301 -8.84 5.77 -21.49
N ALA A 302 -7.61 6.28 -21.52
CA ALA A 302 -6.41 5.52 -21.17
C ALA A 302 -6.39 5.12 -19.69
N ALA A 303 -6.80 6.02 -18.78
CA ALA A 303 -6.91 5.71 -17.34
C ALA A 303 -7.93 4.61 -17.06
N ASN A 304 -9.10 4.65 -17.72
CA ASN A 304 -10.09 3.58 -17.62
C ASN A 304 -9.57 2.25 -18.18
N ALA A 305 -8.86 2.26 -19.32
CA ALA A 305 -8.24 1.05 -19.87
C ALA A 305 -7.19 0.48 -18.90
N TYR A 306 -6.34 1.33 -18.33
CA TYR A 306 -5.34 0.94 -17.34
C TYR A 306 -5.96 0.27 -16.11
N LEU A 307 -7.07 0.78 -15.56
CA LEU A 307 -7.70 0.11 -14.42
C LEU A 307 -8.47 -1.15 -14.83
N LYS A 308 -9.16 -1.17 -15.98
CA LYS A 308 -9.86 -2.37 -16.46
C LYS A 308 -8.90 -3.54 -16.69
N GLY A 309 -7.70 -3.28 -17.20
CA GLY A 309 -6.68 -4.30 -17.42
C GLY A 309 -6.25 -5.03 -16.14
N LEU A 310 -6.53 -4.49 -14.95
CA LEU A 310 -6.26 -5.19 -13.69
C LEU A 310 -7.06 -6.48 -13.56
N TRP A 311 -8.20 -6.61 -14.24
CA TRP A 311 -9.02 -7.83 -14.28
C TRP A 311 -8.67 -8.78 -15.42
N ASP A 312 -7.77 -8.40 -16.33
CA ASP A 312 -7.31 -9.30 -17.38
C ASP A 312 -6.50 -10.44 -16.77
N THR A 313 -6.59 -11.62 -17.39
CA THR A 313 -5.95 -12.84 -16.86
C THR A 313 -4.45 -12.66 -16.60
N PRO A 314 -3.64 -12.05 -17.49
CA PRO A 314 -2.22 -11.83 -17.22
C PRO A 314 -1.95 -10.96 -15.98
N ALA A 315 -2.79 -9.94 -15.72
CA ALA A 315 -2.66 -9.10 -14.53
C ALA A 315 -3.04 -9.86 -13.26
N GLN A 316 -4.10 -10.68 -13.32
CA GLN A 316 -4.54 -11.52 -12.20
C GLN A 316 -3.53 -12.63 -11.89
N GLU A 317 -2.87 -13.22 -12.90
CA GLU A 317 -1.75 -14.16 -12.72
C GLU A 317 -0.57 -13.46 -12.03
N LEU A 318 -0.19 -12.26 -12.49
CA LEU A 318 0.87 -11.47 -11.85
C LEU A 318 0.55 -11.16 -10.39
N MET A 319 -0.70 -10.84 -10.05
CA MET A 319 -1.13 -10.65 -8.66
C MET A 319 -0.89 -11.91 -7.82
N ALA A 320 -1.23 -13.09 -8.34
CA ALA A 320 -1.04 -14.35 -7.64
C ALA A 320 0.45 -14.69 -7.45
N GLU A 321 1.29 -14.45 -8.46
CA GLU A 321 2.75 -14.60 -8.39
C GLU A 321 3.37 -13.66 -7.34
N MET A 322 2.76 -12.50 -7.13
CA MET A 322 3.11 -11.54 -6.08
C MET A 322 2.39 -11.78 -4.75
N TYR A 323 1.79 -12.95 -4.58
CA TYR A 323 1.16 -13.40 -3.34
C TYR A 323 -0.03 -12.55 -2.88
N MET A 324 -0.66 -11.85 -3.82
CA MET A 324 -1.96 -11.20 -3.63
C MET A 324 -3.06 -12.17 -4.03
N ARG A 325 -4.28 -12.02 -3.49
CA ARG A 325 -5.42 -12.88 -3.85
C ARG A 325 -6.19 -12.25 -5.02
N PRO A 326 -6.00 -12.74 -6.27
CA PRO A 326 -6.72 -12.20 -7.42
C PRO A 326 -8.24 -12.38 -7.27
N SER A 327 -9.00 -11.42 -7.80
CA SER A 327 -10.47 -11.49 -7.85
C SER A 327 -10.97 -12.53 -8.86
N ASN A 328 -10.15 -12.95 -9.83
CA ASN A 328 -10.47 -14.05 -10.73
C ASN A 328 -10.41 -15.40 -9.99
N PRO A 329 -11.55 -16.09 -9.80
CA PRO A 329 -11.59 -17.31 -9.01
C PRO A 329 -10.85 -18.49 -9.66
N GLN A 330 -10.71 -18.51 -10.99
CA GLN A 330 -9.96 -19.57 -11.68
C GLN A 330 -8.47 -19.42 -11.45
N VAL A 331 -7.95 -18.19 -11.53
CA VAL A 331 -6.54 -17.89 -11.23
C VAL A 331 -6.26 -18.18 -9.75
N LEU A 332 -7.09 -17.70 -8.83
CA LEU A 332 -6.91 -17.98 -7.40
C LEU A 332 -6.88 -19.50 -7.11
N ALA A 333 -7.79 -20.26 -7.72
CA ALA A 333 -7.83 -21.71 -7.56
C ALA A 333 -6.58 -22.41 -8.12
N ALA A 334 -6.01 -21.92 -9.23
CA ALA A 334 -4.78 -22.45 -9.81
C ALA A 334 -3.56 -22.23 -8.89
N HIS A 335 -3.57 -21.18 -8.08
CA HIS A 335 -2.48 -20.82 -7.15
C HIS A 335 -2.70 -21.29 -5.70
N LYS A 336 -3.64 -22.19 -5.45
CA LYS A 336 -4.02 -22.68 -4.11
C LYS A 336 -2.86 -23.26 -3.28
N ALA A 337 -1.82 -23.77 -3.94
CA ALA A 337 -0.62 -24.28 -3.26
C ALA A 337 0.17 -23.17 -2.54
N THR A 338 0.13 -21.95 -3.08
CA THR A 338 0.80 -20.77 -2.52
C THR A 338 -0.17 -19.91 -1.71
N LEU A 339 -1.42 -19.81 -2.17
CA LEU A 339 -2.50 -19.02 -1.57
C LEU A 339 -3.63 -19.97 -1.11
N PRO A 340 -3.45 -20.69 0.01
CA PRO A 340 -4.46 -21.63 0.49
C PRO A 340 -5.77 -20.93 0.85
N ASP A 341 -6.86 -21.70 0.86
CA ASP A 341 -8.15 -21.22 1.36
C ASP A 341 -8.01 -20.79 2.83
N ILE A 342 -8.66 -19.69 3.17
CA ILE A 342 -8.75 -19.17 4.54
C ILE A 342 -10.13 -18.55 4.71
N GLU A 343 -10.77 -18.82 5.84
CA GLU A 343 -12.04 -18.19 6.16
C GLU A 343 -11.79 -16.72 6.54
N THR A 344 -12.53 -15.81 5.93
CA THR A 344 -12.32 -14.37 6.13
C THR A 344 -13.61 -13.60 6.36
N PHE A 345 -13.49 -12.42 6.97
CA PHE A 345 -14.58 -11.47 7.12
C PHE A 345 -14.23 -10.09 6.57
N GLU A 346 -15.27 -9.39 6.10
CA GLU A 346 -15.18 -7.99 5.74
C GLU A 346 -15.25 -7.12 7.00
N PRO A 347 -14.25 -6.24 7.26
CA PRO A 347 -14.26 -5.41 8.46
C PRO A 347 -15.53 -4.58 8.60
N VAL A 348 -16.04 -4.03 7.49
CA VAL A 348 -17.23 -3.19 7.52
C VAL A 348 -18.52 -3.94 7.88
N ALA A 349 -18.57 -5.24 7.60
CA ALA A 349 -19.70 -6.09 7.98
C ALA A 349 -19.69 -6.41 9.47
N VAL A 350 -18.51 -6.44 10.10
CA VAL A 350 -18.35 -6.80 11.52
C VAL A 350 -18.32 -5.57 12.42
N PHE A 351 -17.73 -4.46 11.98
CA PHE A 351 -17.43 -3.30 12.82
C PHE A 351 -18.16 -2.02 12.43
N GLY A 352 -18.95 -2.04 11.34
CA GLY A 352 -19.59 -0.84 10.80
C GLY A 352 -18.69 -0.08 9.83
N SER A 353 -19.07 1.14 9.45
CA SER A 353 -18.32 1.95 8.50
C SER A 353 -16.88 2.20 8.99
N TRP A 354 -15.97 2.50 8.08
CA TRP A 354 -14.60 2.80 8.49
C TRP A 354 -14.47 4.03 9.40
N GLU A 355 -15.38 5.00 9.29
CA GLU A 355 -15.47 6.11 10.23
C GLU A 355 -15.76 5.57 11.65
N GLN A 356 -16.76 4.70 11.79
CA GLN A 356 -17.09 4.05 13.06
C GLN A 356 -15.94 3.18 13.58
N ILE A 357 -15.22 2.48 12.70
CA ILE A 357 -14.03 1.70 13.05
C ILE A 357 -12.95 2.62 13.64
N MET A 358 -12.65 3.74 12.97
CA MET A 358 -11.64 4.68 13.43
C MET A 358 -12.00 5.27 14.79
N ASP A 359 -13.25 5.73 14.94
CA ASP A 359 -13.78 6.32 16.17
C ASP A 359 -13.86 5.33 17.33
N THR A 360 -14.22 4.08 17.06
CA THR A 360 -14.35 3.07 18.11
C THR A 360 -12.99 2.56 18.57
N PHE A 361 -12.08 2.28 17.63
CA PHE A 361 -10.88 1.53 17.92
C PHE A 361 -9.63 2.38 18.06
N PHE A 362 -9.46 3.42 17.23
CA PHE A 362 -8.13 3.99 16.98
C PHE A 362 -7.95 5.46 17.36
N VAL A 363 -9.03 6.22 17.63
CA VAL A 363 -8.90 7.55 18.25
C VAL A 363 -8.22 7.49 19.62
N ASP A 364 -7.76 8.63 20.12
CA ASP A 364 -7.13 8.70 21.45
C ASP A 364 -8.14 8.32 22.55
N GLY A 365 -7.74 7.35 23.38
CA GLY A 365 -8.63 6.75 24.37
C GLY A 365 -9.61 5.73 23.80
N GLY A 366 -9.55 5.43 22.51
CA GLY A 366 -10.33 4.39 21.84
C GLY A 366 -10.00 2.98 22.33
N ARG A 367 -10.70 1.97 21.79
CA ARG A 367 -10.60 0.58 22.25
C ARG A 367 -9.16 0.05 22.27
N PHE A 368 -8.36 0.34 21.24
CA PHE A 368 -6.95 -0.08 21.21
C PHE A 368 -6.20 0.45 22.43
N ASP A 369 -6.31 1.75 22.75
CA ASP A 369 -5.62 2.34 23.89
C ASP A 369 -6.12 1.76 25.22
N GLN A 370 -7.42 1.52 25.34
CA GLN A 370 -8.00 0.92 26.54
C GLN A 370 -7.46 -0.49 26.80
N LEU A 371 -7.22 -1.27 25.74
CA LEU A 371 -6.74 -2.65 25.83
C LEU A 371 -5.20 -2.73 25.90
N ALA A 372 -4.48 -1.79 25.27
CA ALA A 372 -3.02 -1.71 25.29
C ALA A 372 -2.46 -1.14 26.61
N ARG A 373 -3.28 -0.42 27.39
CA ARG A 373 -2.96 0.06 28.74
C ARG A 373 -2.98 -1.11 29.74
N VAL A 374 -2.08 -2.07 29.58
CA VAL A 374 -1.78 -3.02 30.66
C VAL A 374 -0.45 -2.60 31.28
N LYS A 375 -0.54 -2.16 32.54
CA LYS A 375 0.60 -1.96 33.43
C LYS A 375 1.09 -3.30 33.97
#